data_AF-A0A0G1UY16-F1
#
_entry.id   AF-A0A0G1UY16-F1
#
_cell.length_a   1.000
_cell.length_b   1.000
_cell.length_c   1.000
_cell.angle_alpha   90.00
_cell.angle_beta   90.00
_cell.angle_gamma   90.00
#
_symmetry.space_group_name_H-M   'P 1'
#
loop_
_entity.id
_entity.type
_entity.pdbx_description
1 polymer ?
#
loop_
_entity_poly.entity_id
_entity_poly.type
_entity_poly.pdbx_seq_one_letter_code
_entity_poly.pdbx_strand_id
1 'polypeptide(L)' 'KNILKDGGGRLAEPKSVVWAFITEGGEWKPKFPGAFSDENRIKSQALAESLENHDDVQGVYRNF' A
#
# COMPACT_ATOMS: atom_id res chain seq x y z
N LYS A 1 6.33 1.55 -12.16
CA LYS A 1 7.59 1.02 -11.54
C LYS A 1 8.46 2.12 -10.91
N ASN A 2 8.53 3.33 -11.47
CA ASN A 2 9.36 4.42 -10.93
C ASN A 2 8.85 4.94 -9.57
N ILE A 3 7.54 5.19 -9.46
CA ILE A 3 6.88 5.69 -8.24
C ILE A 3 7.24 4.90 -6.96
N LEU A 4 7.29 3.56 -7.04
CA LEU A 4 7.68 2.72 -5.90
C LEU A 4 9.16 2.90 -5.51
N LYS A 5 10.06 3.01 -6.49
CA LYS A 5 11.50 3.21 -6.21
C LYS A 5 11.76 4.58 -5.60
N ASP A 6 11.06 5.61 -6.08
CA ASP A 6 11.20 6.98 -5.60
C ASP A 6 10.72 7.13 -4.15
N GLY A 7 9.71 6.33 -3.75
CA GLY A 7 9.24 6.21 -2.36
C GLY A 7 10.01 5.22 -1.48
N GLY A 8 11.14 4.66 -1.95
CA GLY A 8 11.94 3.68 -1.20
C GLY A 8 11.32 2.28 -1.09
N GLY A 9 10.22 2.02 -1.81
CA GLY A 9 9.54 0.74 -1.89
C GLY A 9 10.10 -0.18 -2.99
N ARG A 10 9.70 -1.45 -2.94
CA ARG A 10 10.00 -2.45 -3.97
C ARG A 10 8.72 -3.13 -4.42
N LEU A 11 8.58 -3.33 -5.74
CA LEU A 11 7.52 -4.17 -6.27
C LEU A 11 7.89 -5.64 -5.99
N ALA A 12 7.08 -6.30 -5.16
CA ALA A 12 7.21 -7.72 -4.89
C ALA A 12 6.47 -8.56 -5.94
N GLU A 13 6.67 -9.87 -5.90
CA GLU A 13 5.91 -10.80 -6.74
C GLU A 13 4.40 -10.68 -6.48
N PRO A 14 3.54 -10.85 -7.50
CA PRO A 14 2.10 -10.88 -7.32
C PRO A 14 1.72 -11.86 -6.20
N LYS A 15 0.70 -11.50 -5.39
CA LYS A 15 0.21 -12.29 -4.24
C LYS A 15 1.12 -12.35 -3.00
N SER A 16 2.32 -11.76 -3.01
CA SER A 16 3.25 -11.78 -1.87
C SER A 16 2.67 -11.25 -0.55
N VAL A 17 1.73 -10.31 -0.62
CA VAL A 17 1.11 -9.67 0.54
C VAL A 17 -0.39 -9.95 0.70
N VAL A 18 -1.02 -10.66 -0.25
CA VAL A 18 -2.47 -10.90 -0.26
C VAL A 18 -2.93 -11.66 1.00
N TRP A 19 -2.10 -12.56 1.52
CA TRP A 19 -2.37 -13.32 2.74
C TRP A 19 -2.58 -12.42 3.98
N ALA A 20 -2.02 -11.22 3.99
CA ALA A 20 -2.10 -10.26 5.09
C ALA A 20 -3.37 -9.40 5.07
N PHE A 21 -4.23 -9.58 4.07
CA PHE A 21 -5.50 -8.87 3.94
C PHE A 21 -6.67 -9.86 3.91
N ILE A 22 -7.84 -9.40 4.35
CA ILE A 22 -9.14 -10.07 4.19
C ILE A 22 -10.03 -9.22 3.29
N THR A 23 -10.93 -9.86 2.57
CA THR A 23 -12.02 -9.17 1.87
C THR A 23 -13.28 -9.23 2.71
N GLU A 24 -13.73 -8.08 3.21
CA GLU A 24 -15.00 -7.95 3.93
C GLU A 24 -15.89 -6.97 3.19
N GLY A 25 -17.08 -7.40 2.75
CA GLY A 25 -18.02 -6.53 2.03
C GLY A 25 -17.51 -6.03 0.67
N GLY A 26 -16.52 -6.69 0.07
CA GLY A 26 -15.89 -6.26 -1.18
C GLY A 26 -14.69 -5.32 -1.00
N GLU A 27 -14.35 -4.94 0.24
CA GLU A 27 -13.20 -4.11 0.55
C GLU A 27 -12.05 -4.93 1.15
N TRP A 28 -10.82 -4.60 0.77
CA TRP A 28 -9.63 -5.21 1.36
C TRP A 28 -9.29 -4.53 2.69
N LYS A 29 -9.26 -5.31 3.76
CA LYS A 29 -8.87 -4.87 5.11
C LYS A 29 -7.62 -5.60 5.60
N PRO A 30 -6.69 -4.92 6.27
CA PRO A 30 -5.49 -5.55 6.81
C PRO A 30 -5.82 -6.44 8.02
N LYS A 31 -5.27 -7.65 8.05
CA LYS A 31 -5.35 -8.56 9.21
C LYS A 31 -4.49 -8.09 10.39
N PHE A 32 -3.41 -7.39 10.08
CA PHE A 32 -2.41 -6.95 11.04
C PHE A 32 -2.18 -5.45 10.84
N PRO A 33 -3.00 -4.58 11.46
CA PRO A 33 -2.72 -3.16 11.51
C PRO A 33 -1.43 -2.96 12.30
N GLY A 34 -0.34 -2.62 11.61
CA GLY A 34 0.96 -2.43 12.25
C GLY A 34 1.05 -1.06 12.93
N ALA A 35 1.86 -0.97 13.98
CA ALA A 35 2.31 0.33 14.49
C ALA A 35 3.48 0.81 13.63
N PHE A 36 3.28 1.90 12.89
CA PHE A 36 4.33 2.53 12.10
C PHE A 36 4.81 3.78 12.81
N SER A 37 6.11 4.08 12.72
CA SER A 37 6.63 5.38 13.14
C SER A 37 6.02 6.48 12.26
N ASP A 38 5.87 7.69 12.82
CA ASP A 38 5.31 8.83 12.09
C ASP A 38 6.05 9.12 10.78
N GLU A 39 7.39 8.95 10.77
CA GLU A 39 8.20 9.11 9.56
C GLU A 39 7.81 8.12 8.45
N ASN A 40 7.64 6.83 8.79
CA ASN A 40 7.26 5.81 7.81
C ASN A 40 5.82 5.99 7.34
N ARG A 41 4.95 6.50 8.21
CA ARG A 41 3.58 6.84 7.87
C ARG A 41 3.53 7.95 6.82
N ILE A 42 4.29 9.03 7.03
CA ILE A 42 4.38 10.16 6.09
C ILE A 42 4.91 9.69 4.73
N LYS A 43 6.01 8.92 4.73
CA LYS A 43 6.61 8.40 3.48
C LYS A 43 5.64 7.52 2.70
N SER A 44 4.94 6.62 3.38
CA SER A 44 3.97 5.78 2.70
C SER A 44 2.70 6.51 2.30
N GLN A 45 2.31 7.56 3.01
CA GLN A 45 1.19 8.40 2.61
C GLN A 45 1.51 9.10 1.29
N ALA A 46 2.67 9.74 1.18
CA ALA A 46 3.13 10.38 -0.06
C ALA A 46 3.20 9.38 -1.23
N LEU A 47 3.68 8.16 -0.97
CA LEU A 47 3.70 7.11 -1.98
C LEU A 47 2.29 6.69 -2.42
N ALA A 48 1.36 6.53 -1.48
CA ALA A 48 -0.02 6.16 -1.79
C ALA A 48 -0.72 7.25 -2.59
N GLU A 49 -0.57 8.51 -2.23
CA GLU A 49 -1.12 9.65 -2.97
C GLU A 49 -0.56 9.71 -4.40
N SER A 50 0.74 9.44 -4.59
CA SER A 50 1.32 9.36 -5.93
C SER A 50 0.79 8.17 -6.75
N LEU A 51 0.39 7.08 -6.10
CA LEU A 51 -0.21 5.92 -6.77
C LEU A 51 -1.69 6.18 -7.10
N GLU A 52 -2.46 6.74 -6.17
CA GLU A 52 -3.89 7.05 -6.34
C GLU A 52 -4.12 8.11 -7.43
N ASN A 53 -3.18 9.04 -7.64
CA ASN A 53 -3.24 10.03 -8.72
C ASN A 53 -2.85 9.50 -10.11
N HIS A 54 -2.57 8.20 -10.26
CA HIS A 54 -2.22 7.60 -11.54
C HIS A 54 -3.45 6.93 -12.16
N ASP A 55 -3.80 7.28 -13.41
CA ASP A 55 -5.05 6.85 -14.06
C ASP A 55 -5.27 5.33 -14.10
N ASP A 56 -4.19 4.55 -14.22
CA ASP A 56 -4.22 3.08 -14.23
C ASP A 56 -4.45 2.43 -12.85
N VAL A 57 -4.46 3.21 -11.76
CA VAL A 57 -4.61 2.70 -10.39
C VAL A 57 -6.06 2.77 -9.95
N GLN A 58 -6.67 1.60 -9.70
CA GLN A 58 -8.07 1.50 -9.28
C GLN A 58 -8.27 1.52 -7.76
N GLY A 59 -7.20 1.35 -6.98
CA GLY A 59 -7.27 1.37 -5.53
C GLY A 59 -5.95 1.02 -4.85
N VAL A 60 -5.69 1.63 -3.70
CA VAL A 60 -4.50 1.42 -2.89
C VAL A 60 -4.90 0.98 -1.48
N TYR A 61 -4.44 -0.22 -1.08
CA TYR A 61 -4.73 -0.79 0.23
C TYR A 61 -3.45 -0.94 1.05
N ARG A 62 -3.50 -0.52 2.32
CA ARG A 62 -2.37 -0.42 3.25
C ARG A 62 -2.71 -1.10 4.58
N ASN A 63 -1.70 -1.49 5.34
CA ASN A 63 -1.87 -2.21 6.62
C ASN A 63 -1.56 -1.36 7.86
N PHE A 64 -1.79 -0.05 7.81
CA PHE A 64 -1.53 0.90 8.89
C PHE A 64 -2.23 2.25 8.71
#